data_AF-A0A527A1A2-F1
#
_entry.id   AF-A0A527A1A2-F1
#
_cell.length_a   1.000
_cell.length_b   1.000
_cell.length_c   1.000
_cell.angle_alpha   90.00
_cell.angle_beta   90.00
_cell.angle_gamma   90.00
#
_symmetry.space_group_name_H-M   'P 1'
#
loop_
_entity.id
_entity.type
_entity.pdbx_description
1 polymer ?
#
loop_
_entity_poly.entity_id
_entity_poly.type
_entity_poly.pdbx_seq_one_letter_code
_entity_poly.pdbx_strand_id
1 'polypeptide(L)'
;MANQTSTSGQTSKSGQTSKSGPTSKPGQTSRSGLLFSGSDWDFKTLSRAYDAIEAIAIEELHLDIYPVQMEIISSQQMLDAYSSVGMPLMYRHWSFGKHFLYQELLYRKGGRGLAYELVINSNPCIVYLMEENTMALQALVTAHAALGHNHFFKNNHLFRQWTDASAILSYLDFAKGYIARCEERHGVAAVEAILDAAHALMEQGVFRYRRPPKLSSERQRVGVRERLEYEERSYNDLWRTLPPSKGGDNVGAKDSNIAERKKTLKLPEENLLYFLEKNSLVLEPWQREIVR
;
A
#
# COMPACT_ATOMS: atom_id res chain seq x y z
N MET A 1 -16.44 70.24 44.50
CA MET A 1 -16.89 70.13 45.91
C MET A 1 -15.76 69.49 46.69
N ALA A 2 -15.27 70.20 47.69
CA ALA A 2 -14.10 69.88 48.48
C ALA A 2 -14.29 68.61 49.33
N ASN A 3 -13.20 67.86 49.55
CA ASN A 3 -12.69 67.56 50.88
C ASN A 3 -11.37 66.79 50.75
N GLN A 4 -10.26 67.40 51.16
CA GLN A 4 -9.70 67.37 52.53
C GLN A 4 -8.77 66.15 52.68
N THR A 5 -7.45 66.37 52.67
CA THR A 5 -6.56 66.46 53.87
C THR A 5 -6.45 65.11 54.59
N SER A 6 -5.30 64.56 54.96
CA SER A 6 -4.18 65.21 55.65
C SER A 6 -3.04 64.19 55.92
N THR A 7 -1.82 64.74 56.10
CA THR A 7 -0.78 64.35 57.09
C THR A 7 -0.20 62.93 57.07
N SER A 8 1.06 62.75 56.65
CA SER A 8 2.33 63.04 57.36
C SER A 8 2.65 62.05 58.49
N GLY A 9 3.83 61.43 58.42
CA GLY A 9 4.41 60.69 59.55
C GLY A 9 5.67 59.92 59.18
N GLN A 10 6.81 60.57 59.38
CA GLN A 10 8.16 60.01 59.29
C GLN A 10 8.40 58.86 60.28
N THR A 11 9.33 57.96 59.92
CA THR A 11 10.43 57.35 60.72
C THR A 11 10.84 56.03 60.03
N SER A 12 12.06 55.54 59.98
CA SER A 12 13.42 56.01 60.26
C SER A 12 14.38 54.84 59.95
N LYS A 13 15.61 55.13 59.49
CA LYS A 13 16.82 54.27 59.53
C LYS A 13 16.80 53.02 58.62
N SER A 14 17.88 52.54 57.99
CA SER A 14 19.33 52.78 58.06
C SER A 14 20.04 51.89 57.01
N GLY A 15 21.23 52.30 56.54
CA GLY A 15 22.28 51.42 55.97
C GLY A 15 22.25 51.29 54.44
N GLN A 16 22.93 52.14 53.66
CA GLN A 16 24.35 52.06 53.25
C GLN A 16 24.83 50.72 52.65
N THR A 17 25.15 50.77 51.34
CA THR A 17 26.34 50.21 50.64
C THR A 17 26.46 48.66 50.56
N SER A 18 26.89 47.99 49.49
CA SER A 18 27.73 48.33 48.34
C SER A 18 27.70 47.19 47.28
N LYS A 19 28.19 47.54 46.09
CA LYS A 19 28.54 46.79 44.87
C LYS A 19 29.04 45.34 45.03
N SER A 20 28.70 44.47 44.06
CA SER A 20 29.67 43.75 43.19
C SER A 20 28.95 42.78 42.23
N GLY A 21 29.44 42.69 40.98
CA GLY A 21 29.03 41.66 40.02
C GLY A 21 29.59 40.28 40.37
N PRO A 22 29.25 39.23 39.59
CA PRO A 22 29.98 39.06 38.34
C PRO A 22 29.08 38.81 37.13
N THR A 23 29.54 39.35 36.01
CA THR A 23 29.13 39.03 34.64
C THR A 23 29.25 37.53 34.41
N SER A 24 28.12 36.86 34.17
CA SER A 24 28.08 35.51 33.64
C SER A 24 28.65 35.51 32.24
N LYS A 25 29.72 34.73 32.02
CA LYS A 25 30.20 34.39 30.68
C LYS A 25 29.03 33.74 29.92
N PRO A 26 28.76 34.10 28.65
CA PRO A 26 27.84 33.33 27.84
C PRO A 26 28.44 31.92 27.71
N GLY A 27 27.69 30.94 28.21
CA GLY A 27 28.07 29.55 28.19
C GLY A 27 28.44 29.12 26.77
N GLN A 28 29.56 28.43 26.65
CA GLN A 28 29.84 27.57 25.52
C GLN A 28 28.63 26.63 25.38
N THR A 29 27.78 26.88 24.39
CA THR A 29 26.84 25.88 23.92
C THR A 29 27.68 24.75 23.35
N SER A 30 27.82 23.67 24.13
CA SER A 30 28.26 22.40 23.56
C SER A 30 27.33 22.13 22.38
N ARG A 31 27.89 21.99 21.17
CA ARG A 31 27.14 21.44 20.05
C ARG A 31 26.82 20.00 20.44
N SER A 32 25.73 19.82 21.15
CA SER A 32 25.20 18.51 21.50
C SER A 32 25.06 17.74 20.18
N GLY A 33 25.77 16.62 20.06
CA GLY A 33 25.69 15.71 18.90
C GLY A 33 24.32 15.03 18.75
N LEU A 34 23.33 15.40 19.56
CA LEU A 34 21.97 14.86 19.51
C LEU A 34 21.22 15.41 18.29
N LEU A 35 20.47 14.53 17.63
CA LEU A 35 19.61 14.87 16.49
C LEU A 35 18.43 15.76 16.91
N PHE A 36 17.86 15.52 18.09
CA PHE A 36 16.79 16.30 18.70
C PHE A 36 16.82 16.14 20.23
N SER A 37 16.23 17.08 20.96
CA SER A 37 16.25 17.10 22.45
C SER A 37 14.86 17.05 23.10
N GLY A 38 13.78 17.15 22.34
CA GLY A 38 12.39 17.19 22.84
C GLY A 38 11.45 16.23 22.11
N SER A 39 10.20 16.14 22.57
CA SER A 39 9.14 15.35 21.96
C SER A 39 8.52 16.01 20.73
N ASP A 40 8.58 17.33 20.66
CA ASP A 40 8.01 18.11 19.57
C ASP A 40 8.88 18.01 18.33
N TRP A 41 8.25 18.10 17.16
CA TRP A 41 8.92 18.02 15.87
C TRP A 41 8.51 19.20 14.99
N ASP A 42 9.42 19.56 14.08
CA ASP A 42 9.15 20.42 12.93
C ASP A 42 9.77 19.77 11.68
N PHE A 43 9.45 20.29 10.50
CA PHE A 43 9.96 19.73 9.24
C PHE A 43 11.49 19.70 9.18
N LYS A 44 12.16 20.64 9.85
CA LYS A 44 13.63 20.72 9.88
C LYS A 44 14.24 19.62 10.73
N THR A 45 13.66 19.36 11.90
CA THR A 45 14.09 18.32 12.84
C THR A 45 13.81 16.94 12.25
N LEU A 46 12.65 16.78 11.59
CA LEU A 46 12.30 15.56 10.87
C LEU A 46 13.26 15.29 9.71
N SER A 47 13.54 16.29 8.86
CA SER A 47 14.51 16.15 7.77
C SER A 47 15.91 15.80 8.30
N ARG A 48 16.37 16.46 9.36
CA ARG A 48 17.67 16.14 9.97
C ARG A 48 17.73 14.70 10.51
N ALA A 49 16.64 14.22 11.11
CA ALA A 49 16.54 12.85 11.58
C ALA A 49 16.52 11.87 10.39
N TYR A 50 15.74 12.16 9.35
CA TYR A 50 15.70 11.37 8.12
C TYR A 50 17.10 11.23 7.51
N ASP A 51 17.82 12.33 7.29
CA ASP A 51 19.16 12.31 6.68
C ASP A 51 20.14 11.43 7.47
N ALA A 52 20.09 11.52 8.80
CA ALA A 52 20.94 10.70 9.67
C ALA A 52 20.57 9.21 9.63
N ILE A 53 19.28 8.89 9.58
CA ILE A 53 18.80 7.50 9.50
C ILE A 53 19.10 6.93 8.10
N GLU A 54 18.90 7.71 7.04
CA GLU A 54 19.19 7.32 5.65
C GLU A 54 20.69 7.05 5.47
N ALA A 55 21.56 7.90 6.01
CA ALA A 55 23.00 7.68 5.98
C ALA A 55 23.38 6.33 6.59
N ILE A 56 22.86 5.99 7.78
CA ILE A 56 23.10 4.69 8.41
C ILE A 56 22.54 3.55 7.54
N ALA A 57 21.32 3.72 7.02
CA ALA A 57 20.67 2.70 6.20
C ALA A 57 21.44 2.38 4.91
N ILE A 58 21.98 3.39 4.22
CA ILE A 58 22.66 3.22 2.94
C ILE A 58 24.16 2.94 3.11
N GLU A 59 24.84 3.70 3.96
CA GLU A 59 26.30 3.65 4.11
C GLU A 59 26.76 2.49 5.01
N GLU A 60 26.04 2.20 6.09
CA GLU A 60 26.44 1.15 7.04
C GLU A 60 25.70 -0.17 6.80
N LEU A 61 24.38 -0.11 6.57
CA LEU A 61 23.53 -1.30 6.43
C LEU A 61 23.34 -1.74 4.97
N HIS A 62 23.69 -0.89 4.00
CA HIS A 62 23.56 -1.15 2.56
C HIS A 62 22.14 -1.58 2.13
N LEU A 63 21.12 -0.95 2.69
CA LEU A 63 19.72 -1.23 2.34
C LEU A 63 19.42 -0.78 0.91
N ASP A 64 18.96 -1.71 0.08
CA ASP A 64 18.40 -1.41 -1.23
C ASP A 64 16.92 -1.01 -1.11
N ILE A 65 16.59 0.26 -1.37
CA ILE A 65 15.24 0.85 -1.19
C ILE A 65 14.74 1.55 -2.46
N TYR A 66 13.42 1.72 -2.59
CA TYR A 66 12.84 2.68 -3.53
C TYR A 66 12.97 4.11 -2.98
N PRO A 67 12.97 5.14 -3.84
CA PRO A 67 12.91 6.53 -3.39
C PRO A 67 11.73 6.74 -2.44
N VAL A 68 11.98 7.38 -1.30
CA VAL A 68 10.98 7.59 -0.25
C VAL A 68 10.29 8.94 -0.49
N GLN A 69 8.96 8.93 -0.46
CA GLN A 69 8.11 10.11 -0.41
C GLN A 69 7.37 10.12 0.93
N MET A 70 7.75 11.02 1.83
CA MET A 70 7.10 11.17 3.14
C MET A 70 6.03 12.26 3.10
N GLU A 71 4.86 11.94 3.63
CA GLU A 71 3.74 12.87 3.75
C GLU A 71 3.20 12.87 5.18
N ILE A 72 2.98 14.06 5.74
CA ILE A 72 2.34 14.19 7.06
C ILE A 72 0.83 14.20 6.86
N ILE A 73 0.11 13.38 7.62
CA ILE A 73 -1.35 13.31 7.57
C ILE A 73 -1.98 13.43 8.95
N SER A 74 -3.19 13.96 9.00
CA SER A 74 -4.01 14.00 10.20
C SER A 74 -4.66 12.65 10.48
N SER A 75 -5.12 12.46 11.72
CA SER A 75 -5.93 11.31 12.12
C SER A 75 -7.16 11.07 11.23
N GLN A 76 -7.81 12.12 10.74
CA GLN A 76 -8.95 11.99 9.83
C GLN A 76 -8.53 11.45 8.46
N GLN A 77 -7.41 11.92 7.91
CA GLN A 77 -6.87 11.43 6.65
C GLN A 77 -6.42 9.97 6.77
N MET A 78 -5.88 9.56 7.93
CA MET A 78 -5.53 8.16 8.17
C MET A 78 -6.78 7.26 8.21
N LEU A 79 -7.87 7.72 8.84
CA LEU A 79 -9.14 6.97 8.83
C LEU A 79 -9.71 6.82 7.41
N ASP A 80 -9.61 7.86 6.58
CA ASP A 80 -10.03 7.81 5.19
C ASP A 80 -9.18 6.80 4.39
N ALA A 81 -7.86 6.83 4.58
CA ALA A 81 -6.96 5.87 3.97
C ALA A 81 -7.27 4.42 4.42
N TYR A 82 -7.59 4.17 5.68
CA TYR A 82 -8.02 2.84 6.15
C TYR A 82 -9.31 2.37 5.50
N SER A 83 -10.26 3.29 5.29
CA SER A 83 -11.54 2.95 4.68
C SER A 83 -11.40 2.54 3.20
N SER A 84 -10.34 3.01 2.54
CA SER A 84 -10.01 2.76 1.13
C SER A 84 -8.89 1.72 0.95
N VAL A 85 -8.63 0.88 1.96
CA VAL A 85 -7.59 -0.18 1.93
C VAL A 85 -6.17 0.39 1.72
N GLY A 86 -5.95 1.64 2.09
CA GLY A 86 -4.65 2.31 2.04
C GLY A 86 -4.21 2.77 0.66
N MET A 87 -5.08 2.74 -0.36
CA MET A 87 -4.73 3.09 -1.73
C MET A 87 -5.14 4.53 -2.09
N PRO A 88 -4.20 5.37 -2.56
CA PRO A 88 -4.53 6.71 -3.03
C PRO A 88 -5.19 6.54 -4.41
N LEU A 89 -6.28 7.25 -4.67
CA LEU A 89 -7.02 7.20 -5.95
C LEU A 89 -7.95 6.00 -6.14
N MET A 90 -8.67 5.58 -5.10
CA MET A 90 -9.77 4.62 -5.26
C MET A 90 -11.00 5.23 -5.97
N TYR A 91 -11.79 4.35 -6.61
CA TYR A 91 -13.11 4.69 -7.12
C TYR A 91 -14.12 4.86 -5.98
N ARG A 92 -15.29 5.40 -6.32
CA ARG A 92 -16.35 5.65 -5.34
C ARG A 92 -17.15 4.37 -5.13
N HIS A 93 -17.32 3.97 -3.87
CA HIS A 93 -18.18 2.85 -3.51
C HIS A 93 -18.74 3.06 -2.10
N TRP A 94 -20.01 2.77 -1.90
CA TRP A 94 -20.70 3.00 -0.62
C TRP A 94 -20.08 2.19 0.53
N SER A 95 -19.48 1.03 0.24
CA SER A 95 -18.84 0.20 1.26
C SER A 95 -17.71 0.96 1.97
N PHE A 96 -16.95 1.80 1.26
CA PHE A 96 -15.86 2.56 1.88
C PHE A 96 -16.38 3.54 2.93
N GLY A 97 -17.49 4.23 2.65
CA GLY A 97 -18.16 5.08 3.65
C GLY A 97 -18.65 4.30 4.88
N LYS A 98 -19.18 3.09 4.67
CA LYS A 98 -19.56 2.19 5.78
C LYS A 98 -18.34 1.77 6.63
N HIS A 99 -17.22 1.46 5.99
CA HIS A 99 -15.98 1.11 6.69
C HIS A 99 -15.41 2.31 7.45
N PHE A 100 -15.44 3.51 6.85
CA PHE A 100 -15.03 4.75 7.49
C PHE A 100 -15.77 4.96 8.82
N LEU A 101 -17.10 4.96 8.78
CA LEU A 101 -17.94 5.16 9.99
C LEU A 101 -17.65 4.11 11.06
N TYR A 102 -17.38 2.87 10.66
CA TYR A 102 -17.02 1.81 11.60
C TYR A 102 -15.66 2.05 12.26
N GLN A 103 -14.63 2.42 11.48
CA GLN A 103 -13.29 2.71 12.03
C GLN A 103 -13.30 3.97 12.89
N GLU A 104 -13.98 5.03 12.45
CA GLU A 104 -14.15 6.27 13.22
C GLU A 104 -14.82 5.99 14.57
N LEU A 105 -15.90 5.19 14.58
CA LEU A 105 -16.59 4.81 15.81
C LEU A 105 -15.67 4.06 16.77
N LEU A 106 -14.90 3.09 16.27
CA LEU A 106 -13.95 2.32 17.08
C LEU A 106 -12.85 3.22 17.65
N TYR A 107 -12.32 4.13 16.83
CA TYR A 107 -11.31 5.08 17.25
C TYR A 107 -11.84 6.01 18.35
N ARG A 108 -13.00 6.63 18.13
CA ARG A 108 -13.62 7.56 19.09
C ARG A 108 -13.97 6.89 20.42
N LYS A 109 -14.35 5.61 20.39
CA LYS A 109 -14.64 4.82 21.60
C LYS A 109 -13.39 4.26 22.29
N GLY A 110 -12.19 4.53 21.74
CA GLY A 110 -10.94 3.95 22.24
C GLY A 110 -10.85 2.42 22.05
N GLY A 111 -11.73 1.83 21.23
CA GLY A 111 -11.70 0.41 20.92
C GLY A 111 -10.57 0.02 19.95
N ARG A 112 -10.01 1.00 19.23
CA ARG A 112 -8.86 0.82 18.34
C ARG A 112 -8.02 2.11 18.28
N GLY A 113 -6.70 1.99 18.38
CA GLY A 113 -5.78 3.11 18.11
C GLY A 113 -5.55 3.29 16.61
N LEU A 114 -5.13 4.49 16.20
CA LEU A 114 -4.59 4.71 14.86
C LEU A 114 -3.17 4.15 14.77
N ALA A 115 -2.75 3.70 13.59
CA ALA A 115 -1.33 3.41 13.39
C ALA A 115 -0.53 4.70 13.44
N TYR A 116 0.76 4.58 13.70
CA TYR A 116 1.68 5.72 13.63
C TYR A 116 2.02 6.06 12.17
N GLU A 117 1.77 5.10 11.26
CA GLU A 117 2.12 5.16 9.86
C GLU A 117 1.17 4.40 8.94
N LEU A 118 1.18 4.77 7.67
CA LEU A 118 0.67 3.96 6.57
C LEU A 118 1.68 3.97 5.42
N VAL A 119 2.02 2.80 4.89
CA VAL A 119 3.04 2.67 3.83
C VAL A 119 2.41 2.06 2.58
N ILE A 120 2.57 2.74 1.46
CA ILE A 120 2.28 2.20 0.14
C ILE A 120 3.61 1.81 -0.49
N ASN A 121 3.80 0.50 -0.66
CA ASN A 121 4.99 -0.07 -1.28
C ASN A 121 4.94 0.11 -2.81
N SER A 122 5.07 1.35 -3.27
CA SER A 122 5.20 1.72 -4.68
C SER A 122 6.61 2.23 -5.00
N ASN A 123 6.83 2.65 -6.23
CA ASN A 123 8.04 3.37 -6.65
C ASN A 123 7.62 4.73 -7.24
N PRO A 124 7.72 5.84 -6.48
CA PRO A 124 8.33 5.97 -5.14
C PRO A 124 7.50 5.30 -4.02
N CYS A 125 8.16 4.94 -2.92
CA CYS A 125 7.51 4.40 -1.73
C CYS A 125 6.88 5.55 -0.95
N ILE A 126 5.56 5.53 -0.77
CA ILE A 126 4.83 6.60 -0.10
C ILE A 126 4.63 6.21 1.36
N VAL A 127 5.07 7.09 2.26
CA VAL A 127 5.02 6.87 3.71
C VAL A 127 4.23 8.00 4.32
N TYR A 128 3.05 7.68 4.82
CA TYR A 128 2.23 8.60 5.59
C TYR A 128 2.61 8.52 7.06
N LEU A 129 2.99 9.65 7.62
CA LEU A 129 3.34 9.84 9.02
C LEU A 129 2.24 10.61 9.73
N MET A 130 1.83 10.14 10.92
CA MET A 130 0.84 10.85 11.73
C MET A 130 1.41 12.16 12.28
N GLU A 131 0.63 13.24 12.21
CA GLU A 131 1.04 14.54 12.76
C GLU A 131 1.16 14.52 14.29
N GLU A 132 0.35 13.70 14.96
CA GLU A 132 0.31 13.56 16.41
C GLU A 132 1.46 12.71 16.98
N ASN A 133 2.31 12.13 16.12
CA ASN A 133 3.49 11.40 16.55
C ASN A 133 4.49 12.33 17.24
N THR A 134 5.11 11.87 18.33
CA THR A 134 6.30 12.53 18.89
C THR A 134 7.50 12.38 17.94
N MET A 135 8.51 13.24 18.08
CA MET A 135 9.74 13.15 17.28
C MET A 135 10.42 11.77 17.40
N ALA A 136 10.37 11.15 18.58
CA ALA A 136 10.88 9.79 18.76
C ALA A 136 10.10 8.75 17.94
N LEU A 137 8.76 8.87 17.90
CA LEU A 137 7.92 8.02 17.04
C LEU A 137 8.17 8.30 15.56
N GLN A 138 8.32 9.56 15.15
CA GLN A 138 8.65 9.89 13.76
C GLN A 138 9.98 9.27 13.33
N ALA A 139 11.01 9.34 14.19
CA ALA A 139 12.30 8.71 13.92
C ALA A 139 12.18 7.18 13.84
N LEU A 140 11.42 6.56 14.76
CA LEU A 140 11.18 5.11 14.75
C LEU A 140 10.49 4.67 13.46
N VAL A 141 9.39 5.33 13.08
CA VAL A 141 8.63 5.02 11.87
C VAL A 141 9.47 5.27 10.62
N THR A 142 10.28 6.34 10.59
CA THR A 142 11.18 6.61 9.47
C THR A 142 12.17 5.45 9.27
N ALA A 143 12.83 5.02 10.35
CA ALA A 143 13.75 3.89 10.28
C ALA A 143 13.03 2.57 9.93
N HIS A 144 11.92 2.29 10.60
CA HIS A 144 11.17 1.04 10.48
C HIS A 144 10.44 0.91 9.15
N ALA A 145 9.58 1.87 8.83
CA ALA A 145 8.66 1.82 7.71
C ALA A 145 9.25 2.46 6.45
N ALA A 146 9.84 3.65 6.54
CA ALA A 146 10.31 4.35 5.34
C ALA A 146 11.52 3.65 4.70
N LEU A 147 12.39 3.06 5.52
CA LEU A 147 13.62 2.40 5.06
C LEU A 147 13.55 0.88 5.23
N GLY A 148 13.17 0.39 6.42
CA GLY A 148 13.11 -1.04 6.71
C GLY A 148 12.08 -1.81 5.87
N HIS A 149 10.80 -1.43 5.94
CA HIS A 149 9.75 -2.06 5.11
C HIS A 149 10.06 -1.88 3.63
N ASN A 150 10.48 -0.69 3.21
CA ASN A 150 10.83 -0.40 1.83
C ASN A 150 11.89 -1.37 1.30
N HIS A 151 12.97 -1.56 2.05
CA HIS A 151 14.00 -2.55 1.72
C HIS A 151 13.44 -3.97 1.63
N PHE A 152 12.68 -4.37 2.65
CA PHE A 152 12.08 -5.69 2.72
C PHE A 152 11.20 -5.96 1.49
N PHE A 153 10.25 -5.07 1.18
CA PHE A 153 9.31 -5.25 0.07
C PHE A 153 10.00 -5.17 -1.29
N LYS A 154 10.95 -4.25 -1.47
CA LYS A 154 11.74 -4.17 -2.71
C LYS A 154 12.47 -5.48 -3.02
N ASN A 155 12.98 -6.15 -1.99
CA ASN A 155 13.77 -7.37 -2.13
C ASN A 155 12.96 -8.66 -1.93
N ASN A 156 11.71 -8.57 -1.46
CA ASN A 156 10.87 -9.72 -1.21
C ASN A 156 10.52 -10.44 -2.52
N HIS A 157 10.81 -11.74 -2.57
CA HIS A 157 10.58 -12.57 -3.74
C HIS A 157 9.11 -12.60 -4.19
N LEU A 158 8.18 -12.75 -3.24
CA LEU A 158 6.74 -12.80 -3.55
C LEU A 158 6.25 -11.43 -4.01
N PHE A 159 6.70 -10.36 -3.38
CA PHE A 159 6.36 -9.01 -3.80
C PHE A 159 6.77 -8.74 -5.24
N ARG A 160 8.02 -9.06 -5.61
CA ARG A 160 8.53 -8.90 -6.98
C ARG A 160 7.81 -9.78 -8.02
N GLN A 161 7.23 -10.90 -7.59
CA GLN A 161 6.48 -11.79 -8.49
C GLN A 161 5.06 -11.30 -8.77
N TRP A 162 4.41 -10.72 -7.77
CA TRP A 162 2.98 -10.42 -7.81
C TRP A 162 2.67 -8.94 -7.97
N THR A 163 3.61 -8.06 -7.62
CA THR A 163 3.40 -6.62 -7.59
C THR A 163 4.44 -5.91 -8.46
N ASP A 164 3.95 -5.04 -9.34
CA ASP A 164 4.79 -4.06 -10.01
C ASP A 164 4.65 -2.71 -9.29
N ALA A 165 5.64 -2.39 -8.46
CA ALA A 165 5.65 -1.18 -7.65
C ALA A 165 5.64 0.11 -8.48
N SER A 166 6.15 0.08 -9.72
CA SER A 166 6.22 1.28 -10.57
C SER A 166 4.92 1.55 -11.33
N ALA A 167 4.12 0.51 -11.58
CA ALA A 167 2.89 0.61 -12.35
C ALA A 167 1.61 0.74 -11.49
N ILE A 168 1.68 0.40 -10.19
CA ILE A 168 0.47 0.31 -9.34
C ILE A 168 -0.29 1.64 -9.23
N LEU A 169 0.41 2.77 -9.06
CA LEU A 169 -0.22 4.08 -8.91
C LEU A 169 -0.94 4.50 -10.21
N SER A 170 -0.31 4.29 -11.37
CA SER A 170 -0.93 4.57 -12.67
C SER A 170 -2.09 3.63 -12.96
N TYR A 171 -2.02 2.38 -12.50
CA TYR A 171 -3.12 1.43 -12.63
C TYR A 171 -4.35 1.87 -11.83
N LEU A 172 -4.16 2.34 -10.60
CA LEU A 172 -5.25 2.85 -9.76
C LEU A 172 -5.92 4.08 -10.38
N ASP A 173 -5.13 5.02 -10.89
CA ASP A 173 -5.66 6.19 -11.60
C ASP A 173 -6.48 5.80 -12.84
N PHE A 174 -5.97 4.85 -13.63
CA PHE A 174 -6.70 4.29 -14.77
C PHE A 174 -8.01 3.64 -14.33
N ALA A 175 -7.99 2.79 -13.30
CA ALA A 175 -9.16 2.07 -12.80
C ALA A 175 -10.24 3.04 -12.31
N LYS A 176 -9.87 4.05 -11.53
CA LYS A 176 -10.77 5.12 -11.09
C LYS A 176 -11.40 5.84 -12.28
N GLY A 177 -10.60 6.25 -13.25
CA GLY A 177 -11.10 6.90 -14.46
C GLY A 177 -11.98 5.99 -15.32
N TYR A 178 -11.69 4.69 -15.34
CA TYR A 178 -12.47 3.70 -16.06
C TYR A 178 -13.87 3.52 -15.47
N ILE A 179 -13.96 3.38 -14.13
CA ILE A 179 -15.24 3.30 -13.43
C ILE A 179 -16.08 4.55 -13.69
N ALA A 180 -15.50 5.75 -13.58
CA ALA A 180 -16.22 7.00 -13.85
C ALA A 180 -16.80 7.04 -15.28
N ARG A 181 -16.02 6.64 -16.30
CA ARG A 181 -16.51 6.54 -17.69
C ARG A 181 -17.56 5.46 -17.90
N CYS A 182 -17.56 4.40 -17.09
CA CYS A 182 -18.60 3.38 -17.11
C CYS A 182 -19.89 3.89 -16.46
N GLU A 183 -19.80 4.64 -15.36
CA GLU A 183 -20.95 5.27 -14.70
C GLU A 183 -21.66 6.26 -15.65
N GLU A 184 -20.88 7.07 -16.38
CA GLU A 184 -21.42 8.00 -17.39
C GLU A 184 -22.15 7.30 -18.53
N ARG A 185 -21.64 6.15 -18.99
CA ARG A 185 -22.16 5.45 -20.19
C ARG A 185 -23.28 4.46 -19.88
N HIS A 186 -23.19 3.76 -18.75
CA HIS A 186 -24.08 2.64 -18.40
C HIS A 186 -24.98 2.96 -17.20
N GLY A 187 -24.77 4.09 -16.53
CA GLY A 187 -25.49 4.50 -15.34
C GLY A 187 -24.89 3.93 -14.06
N VAL A 188 -25.00 4.69 -12.97
CA VAL A 188 -24.43 4.35 -11.66
C VAL A 188 -24.94 3.01 -11.14
N ALA A 189 -26.25 2.77 -11.18
CA ALA A 189 -26.86 1.55 -10.65
C ALA A 189 -26.35 0.27 -11.34
N ALA A 190 -26.05 0.31 -12.64
CA ALA A 190 -25.55 -0.84 -13.37
C ALA A 190 -24.09 -1.16 -13.02
N VAL A 191 -23.25 -0.13 -12.84
CA VAL A 191 -21.85 -0.27 -12.42
C VAL A 191 -21.78 -0.75 -10.98
N GLU A 192 -22.57 -0.14 -10.09
CA GLU A 192 -22.63 -0.47 -8.67
C GLU A 192 -23.01 -1.94 -8.45
N ALA A 193 -23.99 -2.47 -9.19
CA ALA A 193 -24.36 -3.89 -9.09
C ALA A 193 -23.19 -4.85 -9.42
N ILE A 194 -22.31 -4.48 -10.35
CA ILE A 194 -21.12 -5.28 -10.68
C ILE A 194 -20.04 -5.11 -9.60
N LEU A 195 -19.82 -3.88 -9.12
CA LEU A 195 -18.87 -3.60 -8.04
C LEU A 195 -19.27 -4.31 -6.74
N ASP A 196 -20.55 -4.31 -6.37
CA ASP A 196 -21.07 -5.02 -5.21
C ASP A 196 -20.76 -6.53 -5.29
N ALA A 197 -21.01 -7.13 -6.45
CA ALA A 197 -20.72 -8.53 -6.69
C ALA A 197 -19.22 -8.83 -6.63
N ALA A 198 -18.38 -7.95 -7.20
CA ALA A 198 -16.93 -8.08 -7.16
C ALA A 198 -16.39 -7.94 -5.72
N HIS A 199 -16.88 -6.96 -4.96
CA HIS A 199 -16.53 -6.74 -3.56
C HIS A 199 -16.92 -7.93 -2.68
N ALA A 200 -18.08 -8.55 -2.92
CA ALA A 200 -18.51 -9.75 -2.20
C ALA A 200 -17.57 -10.95 -2.43
N LEU A 201 -16.87 -10.99 -3.58
CA LEU A 201 -15.94 -12.06 -3.95
C LEU A 201 -14.46 -11.68 -3.76
N MET A 202 -14.16 -10.47 -3.26
CA MET A 202 -12.81 -9.92 -3.19
C MET A 202 -11.82 -10.82 -2.43
N GLU A 203 -12.25 -11.47 -1.35
CA GLU A 203 -11.41 -12.40 -0.57
C GLU A 203 -11.02 -13.67 -1.34
N GLN A 204 -11.79 -14.03 -2.38
CA GLN A 204 -11.51 -15.12 -3.31
C GLN A 204 -10.88 -14.61 -4.62
N GLY A 205 -10.55 -13.32 -4.69
CA GLY A 205 -9.88 -12.66 -5.81
C GLY A 205 -8.36 -12.76 -5.78
N VAL A 206 -7.80 -13.63 -4.93
CA VAL A 206 -6.36 -13.72 -4.68
C VAL A 206 -5.86 -15.13 -5.01
N PHE A 207 -4.72 -15.20 -5.70
CA PHE A 207 -4.02 -16.45 -5.92
C PHE A 207 -3.23 -16.82 -4.65
N ARG A 208 -3.53 -17.95 -4.02
CA ARG A 208 -2.84 -18.37 -2.78
C ARG A 208 -1.62 -19.22 -3.08
N TYR A 209 -1.64 -19.99 -4.17
CA TYR A 209 -0.50 -20.79 -4.62
C TYR A 209 0.05 -20.35 -5.99
N ARG A 210 1.36 -20.63 -6.16
CA ARG A 210 2.24 -20.31 -7.29
C ARG A 210 1.52 -19.95 -8.61
N ARG A 211 1.78 -18.73 -9.11
CA ARG A 211 1.93 -18.55 -10.57
C ARG A 211 3.34 -18.94 -10.97
N PRO A 212 3.55 -19.75 -12.01
CA PRO A 212 4.74 -19.57 -12.82
C PRO A 212 4.72 -18.13 -13.35
N PRO A 213 5.81 -17.36 -13.21
CA PRO A 213 5.83 -15.96 -13.66
C PRO A 213 5.39 -15.90 -15.12
N LYS A 214 4.55 -14.92 -15.47
CA LYS A 214 4.20 -14.67 -16.86
C LYS A 214 5.50 -14.35 -17.60
N LEU A 215 5.99 -15.31 -18.38
CA LEU A 215 7.03 -15.08 -19.37
C LEU A 215 6.57 -13.90 -20.25
N SER A 216 7.46 -12.98 -20.60
CA SER A 216 7.13 -11.90 -21.54
C SER A 216 6.51 -12.49 -22.83
N SER A 217 5.67 -11.73 -23.52
CA SER A 217 5.05 -12.16 -24.79
C SER A 217 6.08 -12.70 -25.78
N GLU A 218 7.29 -12.17 -25.74
CA GLU A 218 8.45 -12.62 -26.51
C GLU A 218 8.98 -13.98 -26.04
N ARG A 219 9.19 -14.19 -24.73
CA ARG A 219 9.60 -15.49 -24.18
C ARG A 219 8.53 -16.58 -24.36
N GLN A 220 7.25 -16.21 -24.35
CA GLN A 220 6.16 -17.13 -24.67
C GLN A 220 6.21 -17.59 -26.14
N ARG A 221 6.49 -16.67 -27.07
CA ARG A 221 6.67 -17.00 -28.50
C ARG A 221 7.88 -17.93 -28.72
N VAL A 222 8.98 -17.67 -28.02
CA VAL A 222 10.18 -18.53 -28.07
C VAL A 222 9.87 -19.94 -27.54
N GLY A 223 9.21 -20.06 -26.39
CA GLY A 223 8.87 -21.37 -25.82
C GLY A 223 7.84 -22.17 -26.64
N VAL A 224 6.91 -21.51 -27.33
CA VAL A 224 6.00 -22.17 -28.28
C VAL A 224 6.78 -22.68 -29.50
N ARG A 225 7.72 -21.89 -30.03
CA ARG A 225 8.58 -22.27 -31.15
C ARG A 225 9.48 -23.46 -30.81
N GLU A 226 10.13 -23.44 -29.65
CA GLU A 226 10.97 -24.56 -29.19
C GLU A 226 10.17 -25.86 -29.00
N ARG A 227 8.91 -25.75 -28.55
CA ARG A 227 8.02 -26.91 -28.39
C ARG A 227 7.59 -27.50 -29.74
N LEU A 228 7.30 -26.65 -30.72
CA LEU A 228 7.00 -27.08 -32.10
C LEU A 228 8.21 -27.76 -32.76
N GLU A 229 9.42 -27.21 -32.57
CA GLU A 229 10.66 -27.83 -33.07
C GLU A 229 10.97 -29.17 -32.41
N TYR A 230 10.65 -29.33 -31.12
CA TYR A 230 10.79 -30.61 -30.43
C TYR A 230 9.78 -31.64 -30.93
N GLU A 231 8.54 -31.23 -31.21
CA GLU A 231 7.49 -32.09 -31.80
C GLU A 231 7.86 -32.51 -33.23
N GLU A 232 8.40 -31.61 -34.06
CA GLU A 232 8.91 -31.95 -35.39
C GLU A 232 10.08 -32.94 -35.32
N ARG A 233 11.00 -32.79 -34.36
CA ARG A 233 12.13 -33.73 -34.15
C ARG A 233 11.69 -35.07 -33.59
N SER A 234 10.60 -35.10 -32.82
CA SER A 234 10.03 -36.30 -32.20
C SER A 234 9.03 -37.02 -33.10
N TYR A 235 8.69 -36.43 -34.27
CA TYR A 235 7.82 -37.04 -35.27
C TYR A 235 8.53 -38.22 -35.94
N ASN A 236 8.29 -39.42 -35.40
CA ASN A 236 8.83 -40.67 -35.90
C ASN A 236 7.74 -41.39 -36.72
N ASP A 237 8.00 -41.62 -38.01
CA ASP A 237 7.08 -42.18 -39.03
C ASP A 237 6.63 -43.65 -38.72
N LEU A 238 7.20 -44.25 -37.68
CA LEU A 238 6.91 -45.61 -37.21
C LEU A 238 5.54 -45.79 -36.52
N TRP A 239 4.87 -44.72 -36.11
CA TRP A 239 3.57 -44.81 -35.39
C TRP A 239 2.35 -44.95 -36.31
N ARG A 240 2.53 -44.94 -37.63
CA ARG A 240 1.44 -45.02 -38.62
C ARG A 240 0.83 -46.42 -38.80
N THR A 241 1.50 -47.48 -38.34
CA THR A 241 1.15 -48.87 -38.71
C THR A 241 0.39 -49.66 -37.66
N LEU A 242 -0.03 -49.07 -36.55
CA LEU A 242 -0.84 -49.78 -35.56
C LEU A 242 -2.34 -49.71 -35.93
N PRO A 243 -3.01 -50.84 -36.16
CA PRO A 243 -4.45 -50.84 -36.45
C PRO A 243 -5.25 -50.39 -35.22
N PRO A 244 -6.34 -49.62 -35.40
CA PRO A 244 -7.15 -49.16 -34.28
C PRO A 244 -7.88 -50.34 -33.64
N SER A 245 -7.65 -50.54 -32.34
CA SER A 245 -8.38 -51.53 -31.55
C SER A 245 -9.86 -51.16 -31.47
N LYS A 246 -10.74 -52.03 -31.98
CA LYS A 246 -12.18 -51.97 -31.74
C LYS A 246 -12.50 -52.70 -30.45
N GLY A 247 -12.90 -51.96 -29.41
CA GLY A 247 -13.57 -52.54 -28.25
C GLY A 247 -13.63 -51.63 -27.03
N GLY A 248 -14.84 -51.37 -26.51
CA GLY A 248 -15.05 -51.01 -25.10
C GLY A 248 -15.75 -49.68 -24.82
N ASP A 249 -17.08 -49.69 -24.89
CA ASP A 249 -18.05 -49.06 -23.99
C ASP A 249 -18.07 -47.55 -23.68
N ASN A 250 -19.20 -46.96 -24.09
CA ASN A 250 -19.68 -45.58 -23.97
C ASN A 250 -19.97 -45.09 -22.53
N VAL A 251 -19.19 -45.49 -21.52
CA VAL A 251 -19.32 -44.97 -20.15
C VAL A 251 -18.32 -43.82 -19.89
N GLY A 252 -17.23 -43.72 -20.65
CA GLY A 252 -16.19 -42.67 -20.49
C GLY A 252 -16.40 -41.36 -21.26
N ALA A 253 -17.41 -41.25 -22.14
CA ALA A 253 -17.56 -40.09 -23.04
C ALA A 253 -18.04 -38.79 -22.35
N LYS A 254 -18.80 -38.90 -21.25
CA LYS A 254 -19.23 -37.72 -20.46
C LYS A 254 -18.13 -37.24 -19.51
N ASP A 255 -17.41 -38.15 -18.87
CA ASP A 255 -16.30 -37.81 -17.97
C ASP A 255 -15.07 -37.29 -18.73
N SER A 256 -14.79 -37.82 -19.93
CA SER A 256 -13.75 -37.27 -20.81
C SER A 256 -14.08 -35.84 -21.27
N ASN A 257 -15.33 -35.54 -21.63
CA ASN A 257 -15.74 -34.18 -22.03
C ASN A 257 -15.69 -33.19 -20.85
N ILE A 258 -16.05 -33.63 -19.64
CA ILE A 258 -15.91 -32.82 -18.41
C ILE A 258 -14.43 -32.63 -18.06
N ALA A 259 -13.58 -33.66 -18.17
CA ALA A 259 -12.15 -33.57 -17.94
C ALA A 259 -11.44 -32.67 -18.97
N GLU A 260 -11.84 -32.75 -20.25
CA GLU A 260 -11.35 -31.86 -21.31
C GLU A 260 -11.79 -30.42 -21.10
N ARG A 261 -13.04 -30.17 -20.70
CA ARG A 261 -13.51 -28.82 -20.32
C ARG A 261 -12.75 -28.28 -19.11
N LYS A 262 -12.54 -29.10 -18.07
CA LYS A 262 -11.74 -28.71 -16.89
C LYS A 262 -10.29 -28.38 -17.26
N LYS A 263 -9.69 -29.17 -18.16
CA LYS A 263 -8.33 -28.96 -18.66
C LYS A 263 -8.23 -27.71 -19.54
N THR A 264 -9.23 -27.46 -20.38
CA THR A 264 -9.35 -26.24 -21.21
C THR A 264 -9.50 -24.99 -20.34
N LEU A 265 -10.32 -25.07 -19.29
CA LEU A 265 -10.56 -24.01 -18.31
C LEU A 265 -9.46 -23.88 -17.25
N LYS A 266 -8.41 -24.72 -17.32
CA LYS A 266 -7.27 -24.76 -16.38
C LYS A 266 -7.70 -24.85 -14.91
N LEU A 267 -8.73 -25.65 -14.62
CA LEU A 267 -9.19 -25.88 -13.25
C LEU A 267 -8.22 -26.82 -12.50
N PRO A 268 -8.00 -26.61 -11.18
CA PRO A 268 -8.64 -25.60 -10.33
C PRO A 268 -7.99 -24.21 -10.47
N GLU A 269 -8.85 -23.18 -10.61
CA GLU A 269 -8.46 -21.76 -10.51
C GLU A 269 -8.96 -21.23 -9.17
N GLU A 270 -8.06 -20.71 -8.34
CA GLU A 270 -8.41 -20.23 -7.00
C GLU A 270 -8.97 -18.82 -7.03
N ASN A 271 -8.50 -18.02 -7.99
CA ASN A 271 -8.94 -16.64 -8.14
C ASN A 271 -10.25 -16.60 -8.93
N LEU A 272 -11.37 -16.52 -8.20
CA LEU A 272 -12.70 -16.53 -8.80
C LEU A 272 -12.95 -15.29 -9.67
N LEU A 273 -12.44 -14.13 -9.28
CA LEU A 273 -12.57 -12.89 -10.08
C LEU A 273 -11.83 -13.03 -11.40
N TYR A 274 -10.59 -13.53 -11.38
CA TYR A 274 -9.81 -13.81 -12.59
C TYR A 274 -10.48 -14.88 -13.48
N PHE A 275 -11.05 -15.91 -12.88
CA PHE A 275 -11.81 -16.92 -13.61
C PHE A 275 -13.00 -16.30 -14.35
N LEU A 276 -13.77 -15.43 -13.68
CA LEU A 276 -14.92 -14.73 -14.26
C LEU A 276 -14.49 -13.75 -15.35
N GLU A 277 -13.41 -13.00 -15.14
CA GLU A 277 -12.84 -12.07 -16.14
C GLU A 277 -12.49 -12.80 -17.45
N LYS A 278 -11.86 -13.98 -17.37
CA LYS A 278 -11.43 -14.74 -18.56
C LYS A 278 -12.50 -15.62 -19.19
N ASN A 279 -13.38 -16.21 -18.40
CA ASN A 279 -14.25 -17.30 -18.85
C ASN A 279 -15.74 -16.96 -18.83
N SER A 280 -16.15 -15.79 -18.32
CA SER A 280 -17.57 -15.43 -18.32
C SER A 280 -18.09 -15.24 -19.74
N LEU A 281 -19.16 -15.96 -20.05
CA LEU A 281 -19.90 -15.86 -21.31
C LEU A 281 -21.03 -14.83 -21.25
N VAL A 282 -21.39 -14.39 -20.03
CA VAL A 282 -22.54 -13.50 -19.78
C VAL A 282 -22.09 -12.06 -19.60
N LEU A 283 -20.90 -11.82 -19.03
CA LEU A 283 -20.42 -10.48 -18.75
C LEU A 283 -20.00 -9.77 -20.05
N GLU A 284 -20.52 -8.56 -20.22
CA GLU A 284 -20.10 -7.67 -21.30
C GLU A 284 -18.63 -7.27 -21.13
N PRO A 285 -17.94 -6.86 -22.22
CA PRO A 285 -16.53 -6.47 -22.14
C PRO A 285 -16.23 -5.44 -21.07
N TRP A 286 -17.12 -4.46 -20.88
CA TRP A 286 -16.90 -3.41 -19.89
C TRP A 286 -17.02 -3.93 -18.45
N GLN A 287 -17.93 -4.87 -18.19
CA GLN A 287 -18.13 -5.49 -16.87
C GLN A 287 -16.96 -6.39 -16.50
N ARG A 288 -16.38 -7.10 -17.49
CA ARG A 288 -15.18 -7.92 -17.28
C ARG A 288 -13.96 -7.08 -16.88
N GLU A 289 -13.83 -5.88 -17.44
CA GLU A 289 -12.76 -4.96 -17.07
C GLU A 289 -12.97 -4.36 -15.67
N ILE A 290 -14.22 -4.18 -15.20
CA ILE A 290 -14.50 -3.77 -13.80
C ILE A 290 -14.05 -4.85 -12.80
N VAL A 291 -14.23 -6.12 -13.15
CA VAL A 291 -13.84 -7.26 -12.31
C VAL A 291 -12.32 -7.44 -12.21
N ARG A 292 -11.56 -6.84 -13.12
CA ARG A 292 -10.12 -7.02 -13.27
C ARG A 292 -9.30 -6.13 -12.32
#